data_AF-A0A954WWM8-F1
#
_entry.id   AF-A0A954WWM8-F1
#
_cell.length_a   1.000
_cell.length_b   1.000
_cell.length_c   1.000
_cell.angle_alpha   90.00
_cell.angle_beta   90.00
_cell.angle_gamma   90.00
#
_symmetry.space_group_name_H-M   'P 1'
#
loop_
_entity.id
_entity.type
_entity.pdbx_description
1 polymer ?
#
loop_
_entity_poly.entity_id
_entity_poly.type
_entity_poly.pdbx_seq_one_letter_code
_entity_poly.pdbx_strand_id
1 'polypeptide(L)'
;MGISKAVITAAGPDQHTLPLQTLVDRNGQAKTALELIVSEAVSAGVEDVCVIIQPNDADAYSEAAGEHVGRLHFVKQFEPRGYADALNLASDFVGDEPFLHLVSDHLYLSATDASCARQLVEMANAEQCSVSAVQATRENLLPYFGTVNG
;
A
#
# COMPACT_ATOMS: atom_id res chain seq x y z
N MET A 1 -8.77 12.66 11.79
CA MET A 1 -8.04 13.16 10.60
C MET A 1 -8.80 12.70 9.35
N GLY A 2 -8.88 13.47 8.28
CA GLY A 2 -9.49 12.97 7.03
C GLY A 2 -8.41 12.30 6.19
N ILE A 3 -8.37 10.96 6.12
CA ILE A 3 -7.39 10.24 5.29
C ILE A 3 -8.09 9.81 3.99
N SER A 4 -7.94 10.63 2.95
CA SER A 4 -8.52 10.39 1.62
C SER A 4 -7.50 9.92 0.58
N LYS A 5 -6.20 10.01 0.89
CA LYS A 5 -5.12 9.64 -0.03
C LYS A 5 -4.34 8.44 0.48
N ALA A 6 -3.85 7.61 -0.44
CA ALA A 6 -2.87 6.58 -0.14
C ALA A 6 -1.63 6.65 -1.03
N VAL A 7 -0.52 6.14 -0.51
CA VAL A 7 0.72 5.93 -1.25
C VAL A 7 1.08 4.45 -1.18
N ILE A 8 1.31 3.84 -2.33
CA ILE A 8 1.78 2.46 -2.47
C ILE A 8 3.20 2.49 -3.04
N THR A 9 4.15 1.92 -2.31
CA THR A 9 5.53 1.79 -2.79
C THR A 9 5.70 0.48 -3.57
N ALA A 10 6.07 0.57 -4.84
CA ALA A 10 6.09 -0.56 -5.77
C ALA A 10 7.32 -0.61 -6.71
N ALA A 11 8.27 0.32 -6.57
CA ALA A 11 9.41 0.46 -7.48
C ALA A 11 10.64 -0.41 -7.11
N GLY A 12 10.47 -1.41 -6.24
CA GLY A 12 11.58 -2.26 -5.79
C GLY A 12 12.23 -3.02 -6.97
N PRO A 13 13.57 -3.05 -7.08
CA PRO A 13 14.28 -3.55 -8.28
C PRO A 13 13.94 -5.00 -8.63
N ASP A 14 13.80 -5.86 -7.61
CA ASP A 14 13.54 -7.30 -7.78
C ASP A 14 12.09 -7.69 -7.46
N GLN A 15 11.25 -6.73 -7.08
CA GLN A 15 9.92 -6.97 -6.49
C GLN A 15 8.79 -6.25 -7.20
N HIS A 16 9.09 -5.32 -8.13
CA HIS A 16 8.10 -4.50 -8.84
C HIS A 16 7.08 -5.31 -9.67
N THR A 17 7.34 -6.59 -9.94
CA THR A 17 6.41 -7.49 -10.64
C THR A 17 5.49 -8.29 -9.72
N LEU A 18 5.77 -8.35 -8.41
CA LEU A 18 4.91 -9.07 -7.45
C LEU A 18 3.46 -8.56 -7.45
N PRO A 19 3.18 -7.25 -7.52
CA PRO A 19 1.80 -6.74 -7.52
C PRO A 19 1.01 -7.13 -8.77
N LEU A 20 1.69 -7.52 -9.85
CA LEU A 20 1.06 -7.91 -11.11
C LEU A 20 0.54 -9.36 -11.10
N GLN A 21 0.94 -10.15 -10.10
CA GLN A 21 0.56 -11.56 -10.01
C GLN A 21 -0.93 -11.72 -9.76
N THR A 22 -1.56 -12.66 -10.46
CA THR A 22 -2.97 -13.00 -10.27
C THR A 22 -3.14 -14.01 -9.13
N LEU A 23 -4.12 -13.73 -8.28
CA LEU A 23 -4.51 -14.52 -7.13
C LEU A 23 -6.01 -14.78 -7.16
N VAL A 24 -6.46 -15.76 -6.39
CA VAL A 24 -7.88 -16.05 -6.22
C VAL A 24 -8.30 -15.52 -4.85
N ASP A 25 -9.27 -14.60 -4.83
CA ASP A 25 -9.79 -14.01 -3.60
C ASP A 25 -10.68 -14.98 -2.81
N ARG A 26 -11.17 -14.54 -1.64
CA ARG A 26 -12.06 -15.34 -0.78
C ARG A 26 -13.41 -15.69 -1.42
N ASN A 27 -13.80 -15.00 -2.49
CA ASN A 27 -15.02 -15.22 -3.24
C ASN A 27 -14.79 -16.09 -4.49
N GLY A 28 -13.56 -16.56 -4.71
CA GLY A 28 -13.20 -17.35 -5.89
C GLY A 28 -12.93 -16.52 -7.15
N GLN A 29 -12.80 -15.20 -7.04
CA GLN A 29 -12.54 -14.30 -8.18
C GLN A 29 -11.04 -14.13 -8.40
N ALA A 30 -10.62 -14.20 -9.66
CA ALA A 30 -9.25 -13.92 -10.05
C ALA A 30 -9.01 -12.40 -10.07
N LYS A 31 -8.09 -11.92 -9.23
CA LYS A 31 -7.70 -10.51 -9.10
C LYS A 31 -6.18 -10.40 -9.01
N THR A 32 -5.60 -9.28 -9.43
CA THR A 32 -4.16 -9.08 -9.21
C THR A 32 -3.88 -8.73 -7.75
N ALA A 33 -2.65 -8.96 -7.28
CA ALA A 33 -2.23 -8.49 -5.97
C ALA A 33 -2.37 -6.96 -5.83
N LEU A 34 -2.06 -6.19 -6.87
CA LEU A 34 -2.27 -4.75 -6.91
C LEU A 34 -3.74 -4.38 -6.71
N GLU A 35 -4.66 -5.03 -7.43
CA GLU A 35 -6.09 -4.79 -7.30
C GLU A 35 -6.56 -5.04 -5.86
N LEU A 36 -6.08 -6.11 -5.22
CA LEU A 36 -6.40 -6.42 -3.82
C LEU A 36 -5.86 -5.36 -2.85
N ILE A 37 -4.64 -4.86 -3.06
CA ILE A 37 -4.03 -3.81 -2.23
C ILE A 37 -4.76 -2.47 -2.41
N VAL A 38 -5.18 -2.14 -3.63
CA VAL A 38 -5.97 -0.93 -3.89
C VAL A 38 -7.38 -1.07 -3.29
N SER A 39 -8.02 -2.23 -3.42
CA SER A 39 -9.29 -2.54 -2.74
C SER A 39 -9.17 -2.36 -1.22
N GLU A 40 -8.05 -2.80 -0.63
CA GLU A 40 -7.75 -2.62 0.80
C GLU A 40 -7.76 -1.13 1.17
N ALA A 41 -7.06 -0.27 0.41
CA ALA A 41 -7.06 1.18 0.63
C ALA A 41 -8.46 1.80 0.46
N VAL A 42 -9.18 1.46 -0.61
CA VAL A 42 -10.53 1.97 -0.90
C VAL A 42 -11.51 1.60 0.21
N SER A 43 -11.40 0.39 0.77
CA SER A 43 -12.24 -0.06 1.88
C SER A 43 -12.05 0.76 3.17
N ALA A 44 -10.91 1.44 3.30
CA ALA A 44 -10.58 2.34 4.40
C ALA A 44 -11.07 3.78 4.17
N GLY A 45 -11.72 4.07 3.04
CA GLY A 45 -12.20 5.41 2.68
C GLY A 45 -11.24 6.23 1.84
N VAL A 46 -10.17 5.63 1.30
CA VAL A 46 -9.25 6.30 0.39
C VAL A 46 -9.93 6.53 -0.98
N GLU A 47 -9.80 7.75 -1.48
CA GLU A 47 -10.36 8.19 -2.75
C GLU A 47 -9.32 8.09 -3.88
N ASP A 48 -8.11 8.59 -3.64
CA ASP A 48 -7.01 8.65 -4.60
C ASP A 48 -5.77 7.89 -4.10
N VAL A 49 -5.09 7.19 -5.00
CA VAL A 49 -3.94 6.35 -4.67
C VAL A 49 -2.77 6.70 -5.57
N CYS A 50 -1.65 7.13 -4.98
CA CYS A 50 -0.39 7.27 -5.67
C CYS A 50 0.40 5.95 -5.60
N VAL A 51 0.83 5.43 -6.74
CA VAL A 51 1.66 4.24 -6.82
C VAL A 51 3.04 4.63 -7.35
N ILE A 52 4.07 4.38 -6.54
CA ILE A 52 5.46 4.61 -6.92
C ILE A 52 5.94 3.41 -7.70
N ILE A 53 6.19 3.59 -8.99
CA ILE A 53 6.53 2.52 -9.94
C ILE A 53 7.91 2.75 -10.58
N GLN A 54 8.43 1.73 -11.25
CA GLN A 54 9.57 1.92 -12.15
C GLN A 54 9.12 2.65 -13.43
N PRO A 55 10.03 3.29 -14.18
CA PRO A 55 9.67 4.14 -15.33
C PRO A 55 8.85 3.47 -16.44
N ASN A 56 8.97 2.14 -16.57
CA ASN A 56 8.37 1.34 -17.65
C ASN A 56 7.18 0.47 -17.19
N ASP A 57 6.76 0.58 -15.93
CA ASP A 57 5.74 -0.30 -15.35
C ASP A 57 4.30 0.23 -15.49
N ALA A 58 4.13 1.47 -15.98
CA ALA A 58 2.85 2.17 -15.95
C ALA A 58 1.72 1.40 -16.64
N ASP A 59 1.98 0.83 -17.81
CA ASP A 59 0.98 0.09 -18.58
C ASP A 59 0.56 -1.19 -17.85
N ALA A 60 1.55 -1.95 -17.35
CA ALA A 60 1.30 -3.19 -16.61
C ALA A 60 0.54 -2.95 -15.30
N TYR A 61 0.88 -1.87 -14.57
CA TYR A 61 0.15 -1.50 -13.35
C TYR A 61 -1.26 -0.97 -13.64
N SER A 62 -1.45 -0.27 -14.76
CA SER A 62 -2.78 0.19 -15.19
C SER A 62 -3.70 -0.99 -15.50
N GLU A 63 -3.18 -2.00 -16.20
CA GLU A 63 -3.91 -3.25 -16.47
C GLU A 63 -4.20 -4.03 -15.18
N ALA A 64 -3.19 -4.17 -14.33
CA ALA A 64 -3.32 -4.90 -13.07
C ALA A 64 -4.30 -4.24 -12.10
N ALA A 65 -4.48 -2.92 -12.14
CA ALA A 65 -5.37 -2.20 -11.24
C ALA A 65 -6.87 -2.50 -11.43
N GLY A 66 -7.24 -3.13 -12.56
CA GLY A 66 -8.63 -3.50 -12.85
C GLY A 66 -9.58 -2.31 -12.78
N GLU A 67 -10.67 -2.45 -12.04
CA GLU A 67 -11.70 -1.41 -11.91
C GLU A 67 -11.22 -0.15 -11.16
N HIS A 68 -10.08 -0.23 -10.46
CA HIS A 68 -9.57 0.89 -9.66
C HIS A 68 -8.61 1.82 -10.42
N VAL A 69 -8.30 1.54 -11.69
CA VAL A 69 -7.34 2.34 -12.48
C VAL A 69 -7.63 3.84 -12.47
N GLY A 70 -8.92 4.23 -12.44
CA GLY A 70 -9.34 5.64 -12.40
C GLY A 70 -8.99 6.39 -11.11
N ARG A 71 -8.52 5.69 -10.07
CA ARG A 71 -8.06 6.25 -8.79
C ARG A 71 -6.55 6.32 -8.69
N LEU A 72 -5.82 5.78 -9.67
CA LEU A 72 -4.38 5.62 -9.59
C LEU A 72 -3.64 6.80 -10.21
N HIS A 73 -2.62 7.27 -9.50
CA HIS A 73 -1.64 8.23 -9.96
C HIS A 73 -0.26 7.58 -9.93
N PHE A 74 0.41 7.52 -11.08
CA PHE A 74 1.74 6.91 -11.15
C PHE A 74 2.84 7.94 -11.01
N VAL A 75 3.74 7.72 -10.05
CA VAL A 75 4.98 8.48 -9.89
C VAL A 75 6.16 7.53 -10.13
N LYS A 76 7.13 7.99 -10.91
CA LYS A 76 8.25 7.16 -11.34
C LYS A 76 9.45 7.37 -10.43
N GLN A 77 9.94 6.29 -9.82
CA GLN A 77 11.24 6.27 -9.17
C GLN A 77 12.28 5.75 -10.17
N PHE A 78 13.16 6.63 -10.65
CA PHE A 78 14.16 6.29 -11.67
C PHE A 78 15.36 5.52 -11.10
N GLU A 79 15.71 5.78 -9.84
CA GLU A 79 16.82 5.12 -9.14
C GLU A 79 16.31 4.52 -7.83
N PRO A 80 16.64 3.26 -7.50
CA PRO A 80 16.15 2.58 -6.30
C PRO A 80 16.86 3.07 -5.04
N ARG A 81 16.57 4.29 -4.60
CA ARG A 81 17.19 4.95 -3.43
C ARG A 81 16.49 4.61 -2.11
N GLY A 82 15.60 3.62 -2.13
CA GLY A 82 14.90 3.09 -0.96
C GLY A 82 13.50 3.67 -0.74
N TYR A 83 12.82 3.14 0.28
CA TYR A 83 11.42 3.48 0.61
C TYR A 83 11.22 4.96 0.97
N ALA A 84 12.16 5.56 1.69
CA ALA A 84 12.05 6.98 2.06
C ALA A 84 12.07 7.91 0.84
N ASP A 85 12.92 7.61 -0.14
CA ASP A 85 12.95 8.36 -1.40
C ASP A 85 11.65 8.14 -2.20
N ALA A 86 11.15 6.89 -2.26
CA ALA A 86 9.88 6.58 -2.90
C ALA A 86 8.71 7.36 -2.29
N LEU A 87 8.62 7.41 -0.95
CA LEU A 87 7.62 8.21 -0.24
C LEU A 87 7.78 9.70 -0.49
N ASN A 88 9.01 10.21 -0.51
CA ASN A 88 9.27 11.62 -0.77
C ASN A 88 8.86 12.03 -2.19
N LEU A 89 8.95 11.14 -3.18
CA LEU A 89 8.45 11.40 -4.53
C LEU A 89 6.92 11.58 -4.58
N ALA A 90 6.19 11.11 -3.57
CA ALA A 90 4.75 11.33 -3.44
C ALA A 90 4.39 12.69 -2.80
N SER A 91 5.37 13.52 -2.41
CA SER A 91 5.13 14.77 -1.66
C SER A 91 4.13 15.68 -2.34
N ASP A 92 4.25 15.85 -3.66
CA ASP A 92 3.38 16.75 -4.43
C ASP A 92 1.95 16.21 -4.55
N PHE A 93 1.78 14.89 -4.55
CA PHE A 93 0.48 14.23 -4.57
C PHE A 93 -0.22 14.34 -3.20
N VAL A 94 0.53 14.05 -2.13
CA VAL A 94 -0.01 14.06 -0.76
C VAL A 94 -0.28 15.50 -0.29
N GLY A 95 0.67 16.40 -0.48
CA GLY A 95 0.66 17.74 0.13
C GLY A 95 0.88 17.69 1.65
N ASP A 96 0.26 18.61 2.37
CA ASP A 96 0.29 18.66 3.86
C ASP A 96 -0.84 17.83 4.52
N GLU A 97 -1.40 16.86 3.78
CA GLU A 97 -2.52 16.03 4.23
C GLU A 97 -2.01 14.69 4.82
N PRO A 98 -2.71 14.13 5.83
CA PRO A 98 -2.41 12.77 6.30
C PRO A 98 -2.80 11.73 5.23
N PHE A 99 -1.98 10.69 5.09
CA PHE A 99 -2.17 9.67 4.06
C PHE A 99 -1.95 8.26 4.62
N LEU A 100 -2.56 7.29 3.96
CA LEU A 100 -2.33 5.86 4.21
C LEU A 100 -1.11 5.39 3.40
N HIS A 101 -0.21 4.64 4.01
CA HIS A 101 0.89 3.98 3.29
C HIS A 101 0.71 2.46 3.30
N LEU A 102 0.84 1.84 2.12
CA LEU A 102 0.86 0.39 1.94
C LEU A 102 2.11 0.00 1.12
N VAL A 103 2.60 -1.23 1.34
CA VAL A 103 3.70 -1.80 0.54
C VAL A 103 3.13 -2.80 -0.46
N SER A 104 3.71 -2.85 -1.65
CA SER A 104 3.11 -3.62 -2.76
C SER A 104 3.37 -5.14 -2.70
N ASP A 105 4.29 -5.58 -1.85
CA ASP A 105 4.70 -6.97 -1.69
C ASP A 105 3.95 -7.71 -0.58
N HIS A 106 3.00 -7.05 0.10
CA HIS A 106 2.21 -7.65 1.18
C HIS A 106 0.71 -7.60 0.87
N LEU A 107 0.05 -8.74 1.09
CA LEU A 107 -1.40 -8.82 1.14
C LEU A 107 -1.88 -8.75 2.58
N TYR A 108 -2.84 -7.87 2.82
CA TYR A 108 -3.39 -7.64 4.15
C TYR A 108 -4.61 -8.54 4.37
N LEU A 109 -4.53 -9.38 5.39
CA LEU A 109 -5.61 -10.31 5.74
C LEU A 109 -6.13 -9.99 7.13
N SER A 110 -7.40 -9.58 7.19
CA SER A 110 -8.08 -9.37 8.45
C SER A 110 -8.86 -10.61 8.88
N ALA A 111 -8.83 -10.88 10.20
CA ALA A 111 -9.67 -11.86 10.87
C ALA A 111 -11.01 -11.28 11.35
N THR A 112 -11.26 -9.99 11.10
CA THR A 112 -12.50 -9.28 11.44
C THR A 112 -13.19 -8.78 10.17
N ASP A 113 -14.38 -8.20 10.32
CA ASP A 113 -15.12 -7.58 9.21
C ASP A 113 -14.48 -6.28 8.70
N ALA A 114 -13.61 -5.65 9.50
CA ALA A 114 -12.88 -4.45 9.10
C ALA A 114 -11.54 -4.83 8.45
N SER A 115 -11.22 -4.23 7.31
CA SER A 115 -9.90 -4.36 6.67
C SER A 115 -8.77 -3.84 7.56
N CYS A 116 -7.54 -4.28 7.33
CA CYS A 116 -6.37 -3.83 8.10
C CYS A 116 -6.14 -2.33 7.93
N ALA A 117 -6.27 -1.83 6.69
CA ALA A 117 -6.19 -0.41 6.38
C ALA A 117 -7.28 0.40 7.11
N ARG A 118 -8.52 -0.11 7.17
CA ARG A 118 -9.60 0.55 7.91
C ARG A 118 -9.30 0.63 9.40
N GLN A 119 -8.81 -0.46 9.99
CA GLN A 119 -8.41 -0.47 11.41
C GLN A 119 -7.32 0.58 11.69
N LEU A 120 -6.33 0.72 10.81
CA LEU A 120 -5.28 1.74 10.93
C LEU A 120 -5.83 3.16 10.81
N VAL A 121 -6.68 3.43 9.82
CA VAL A 121 -7.29 4.75 9.61
C VAL A 121 -8.18 5.13 10.80
N GLU A 122 -9.00 4.20 11.30
CA GLU A 122 -9.82 4.42 12.49
C GLU A 122 -8.97 4.72 13.73
N MET A 123 -7.86 4.01 13.93
CA MET A 123 -6.94 4.25 15.05
C MET A 123 -6.24 5.62 14.93
N ALA A 124 -5.69 5.96 13.76
CA ALA A 124 -5.08 7.27 13.53
C ALA A 124 -6.08 8.41 13.72
N ASN A 125 -7.35 8.17 13.41
CA ASN A 125 -8.44 9.12 13.65
C ASN A 125 -8.84 9.24 15.12
N ALA A 126 -8.81 8.16 15.88
CA ALA A 126 -9.05 8.21 17.31
C ALA A 126 -7.91 8.94 18.04
N GLU A 127 -6.66 8.58 17.72
CA GLU A 127 -5.47 9.03 18.45
C GLU A 127 -4.87 10.34 17.91
N GLN A 128 -5.31 10.79 16.73
CA GLN A 128 -4.83 12.01 16.07
C GLN A 128 -3.31 12.04 15.89
N CYS A 129 -2.72 10.90 15.54
CA CYS A 129 -1.28 10.75 15.33
C CYS A 129 -0.96 9.72 14.25
N SER A 130 0.32 9.64 13.87
CA SER A 130 0.81 8.59 12.97
C SER A 130 0.74 7.23 13.65
N VAL A 131 0.16 6.25 12.95
CA VAL A 131 0.02 4.87 13.42
C VAL A 131 0.73 3.94 12.45
N SER A 132 1.43 2.94 12.98
CA SER A 132 2.08 1.88 12.21
C SER A 132 1.55 0.52 12.66
N ALA A 133 1.15 -0.32 11.71
CA ALA A 133 0.77 -1.70 12.01
C ALA A 133 2.00 -2.51 12.41
N VAL A 134 1.83 -3.39 13.39
CA VAL A 134 2.83 -4.39 13.76
C VAL A 134 2.17 -5.76 13.84
N GLN A 135 2.96 -6.80 13.56
CA GLN A 135 2.53 -8.18 13.70
C GLN A 135 3.37 -8.88 14.76
N ALA A 136 2.70 -9.49 15.74
CA ALA A 136 3.37 -10.36 16.70
C ALA A 136 4.08 -11.51 15.97
N THR A 137 5.39 -11.61 16.18
CA THR A 137 6.26 -12.52 15.43
C THR A 137 7.15 -13.31 16.40
N ARG A 138 7.54 -14.52 16.01
CA ARG A 138 8.44 -15.37 16.81
C ARG A 138 9.82 -14.71 16.93
N GLU A 139 10.43 -14.82 18.10
CA GLU A 139 11.72 -14.19 18.43
C GLU A 139 12.83 -14.51 17.43
N ASN A 140 12.89 -15.75 16.93
CA ASN A 140 13.89 -16.19 15.97
C ASN A 140 13.79 -15.52 14.59
N LEU A 141 12.70 -14.81 14.31
CA LEU A 141 12.50 -14.09 13.06
C LEU A 141 12.78 -12.58 13.18
N LEU A 142 13.00 -12.05 14.40
CA LEU A 142 13.24 -10.62 14.63
C LEU A 142 14.41 -10.03 13.79
N PRO A 143 15.51 -10.76 13.49
CA PRO A 143 16.58 -10.22 12.65
C PRO A 143 16.17 -9.84 11.22
N TYR A 144 14.98 -10.27 10.76
CA TYR A 144 14.49 -10.02 9.41
C TYR A 144 13.48 -8.88 9.33
N PHE A 145 13.16 -8.20 10.44
CA PHE A 145 12.12 -7.17 10.50
C PHE A 145 12.57 -5.93 11.27
N GLY A 146 11.92 -4.80 11.01
CA GLY A 146 11.93 -3.66 11.92
C GLY A 146 11.09 -3.99 13.16
N THR A 147 11.67 -3.81 14.35
CA THR A 147 11.01 -4.13 15.61
C THR A 147 10.71 -2.87 16.41
N VAL A 148 9.48 -2.72 16.89
CA VAL A 148 9.12 -1.68 17.85
C VAL A 148 9.24 -2.27 19.26
N ASN A 149 9.95 -1.59 20.15
CA ASN A 149 10.05 -1.97 21.55
C ASN A 149 8.84 -1.44 22.32
N GLY A 150 8.31 -2.23 23.26
CA GLY A 150 7.20 -1.89 24.14
C GLY A 150 7.58 -2.05 25.60
#